data_AF-A0A139DIU2-F1
#
_entry.id   AF-A0A139DIU2-F1
#
_cell.length_a   1.000
_cell.length_b   1.000
_cell.length_c   1.000
_cell.angle_alpha   90.00
_cell.angle_beta   90.00
_cell.angle_gamma   90.00
#
_symmetry.space_group_name_H-M   'P 1'
#
loop_
_entity.id
_entity.type
_entity.pdbx_description
1 polymer ?
#
loop_
_entity_poly.entity_id
_entity_poly.type
_entity_poly.pdbx_seq_one_letter_code
_entity_poly.pdbx_strand_id
1 'polypeptide(L)' 'FSPVRRVAYAVESARVEQRTDLDKLVIDLESNGTIDPEEAIRRAATILQQQLAVFVDLDHEKEPERVEEEEEVDPILLWN' A
#
# COMPACT_ATOMS: atom_id res chain seq x y z
N PHE A 1 -17.67 -1.08 22.08
CA PHE A 1 -17.42 -2.44 22.58
C PHE A 1 -16.37 -3.08 21.68
N SER A 2 -15.30 -3.66 22.23
CA SER A 2 -14.24 -4.30 21.44
C SER A 2 -14.38 -5.82 21.52
N PRO A 3 -14.51 -6.54 20.39
CA PRO A 3 -14.50 -8.00 20.38
C PRO A 3 -13.08 -8.58 20.53
N VAL A 4 -12.03 -7.77 20.33
CA VAL A 4 -10.63 -8.17 20.55
C VAL A 4 -10.24 -7.88 22.00
N ARG A 5 -9.65 -8.88 22.67
CA ARG A 5 -9.23 -8.83 24.08
C ARG A 5 -7.73 -8.55 24.24
N ARG A 6 -6.90 -9.21 23.42
CA ARG A 6 -5.44 -9.10 23.48
C ARG A 6 -4.85 -9.24 22.08
N VAL A 7 -3.79 -8.49 21.83
CA VAL A 7 -2.95 -8.60 20.63
C VAL A 7 -1.51 -8.51 21.07
N ALA A 8 -0.68 -9.43 20.58
CA ALA A 8 0.77 -9.37 20.66
C ALA A 8 1.35 -9.65 19.27
N TYR A 9 2.54 -9.12 18.98
CA TYR A 9 3.24 -9.41 17.73
C TYR A 9 4.73 -9.62 17.98
N ALA A 10 5.35 -10.38 17.09
CA ALA A 10 6.79 -10.59 17.03
C ALA A 10 7.23 -10.55 15.57
N VAL A 11 8.46 -10.09 15.35
CA VAL A 11 9.12 -10.12 14.04
C VAL A 11 10.28 -11.10 14.16
N GLU A 12 10.29 -12.08 13.27
CA GLU A 12 11.29 -13.14 13.21
C GLU A 12 11.99 -13.10 11.84
N SER A 13 13.26 -13.46 11.78
CA SER A 13 13.94 -13.61 10.49
C SER A 13 13.32 -14.75 9.68
N ALA A 14 12.96 -14.47 8.44
CA ALA A 14 12.37 -15.43 7.52
C ALA A 14 13.39 -15.86 6.46
N ARG A 15 13.47 -17.17 6.22
CA ARG A 15 14.14 -17.72 5.04
C ARG A 15 13.09 -18.25 4.08
N VAL A 16 13.01 -17.62 2.91
CA VAL A 16 12.12 -18.06 1.83
C VAL A 16 13.01 -18.45 0.67
N GLU A 17 13.12 -19.75 0.41
CA GLU A 17 14.01 -20.29 -0.62
C GLU A 17 15.47 -19.85 -0.40
N GLN A 18 16.05 -19.13 -1.36
CA GLN A 18 17.41 -18.57 -1.28
C GLN A 18 17.44 -17.15 -0.69
N ARG A 19 16.28 -16.55 -0.41
CA ARG A 19 16.17 -15.22 0.19
C ARG A 19 16.27 -15.30 1.71
N THR A 20 17.18 -14.51 2.28
CA THR A 20 17.47 -14.45 3.72
C THR A 20 17.21 -13.06 4.31
N ASP A 21 16.76 -12.13 3.47
CA ASP A 21 16.51 -10.71 3.74
C ASP A 21 15.05 -10.42 4.10
N LEU A 22 14.25 -11.45 4.37
CA LEU A 22 12.83 -11.30 4.66
C LEU A 22 12.57 -11.40 6.16
N ASP A 23 11.56 -10.66 6.59
CA ASP A 23 11.02 -10.73 7.95
C ASP A 23 9.65 -11.41 7.94
N LYS A 24 9.39 -12.24 8.95
CA LYS A 24 8.10 -12.87 9.22
C LYS A 24 7.45 -12.16 10.40
N LEU A 25 6.26 -11.60 10.17
CA LEU A 25 5.41 -11.07 11.22
C LEU A 25 4.53 -12.18 11.78
N VAL A 26 4.62 -12.41 13.09
CA VAL A 26 3.76 -13.32 13.85
C VAL A 26 2.84 -12.49 14.72
N ILE A 27 1.53 -12.74 14.67
CA ILE A 27 0.51 -12.05 15.46
C ILE A 27 -0.23 -13.09 16.31
N ASP A 28 -0.25 -12.89 17.62
CA ASP A 28 -1.10 -13.62 18.56
C ASP A 28 -2.29 -12.74 18.94
N LEU A 29 -3.49 -13.16 18.54
CA LEU A 29 -4.73 -12.42 18.76
C LEU A 29 -5.74 -13.26 19.53
N GLU A 30 -6.27 -12.69 20.59
CA GLU A 30 -7.33 -13.27 21.40
C GLU A 30 -8.62 -12.45 21.25
N SER A 31 -9.70 -13.11 20.85
CA SER A 31 -11.03 -12.50 20.74
C SER A 31 -11.98 -13.04 21.81
N ASN A 32 -13.08 -12.32 22.04
CA ASN A 32 -14.16 -12.77 22.92
C ASN A 32 -15.15 -13.74 22.25
N GLY A 33 -14.80 -14.28 21.06
CA GLY A 33 -15.63 -15.18 20.27
C GLY A 33 -16.71 -14.53 19.41
N THR A 34 -16.92 -13.20 19.51
CA THR A 34 -17.90 -12.49 18.65
C THR A 34 -17.36 -12.23 17.23
N ILE A 35 -16.05 -12.31 17.04
CA ILE A 35 -15.39 -12.24 15.74
C ILE A 35 -14.28 -13.28 15.69
N ASP A 36 -14.13 -13.91 14.52
CA ASP A 36 -12.97 -14.75 14.25
C ASP A 36 -11.69 -13.90 14.19
N PRO A 37 -10.58 -14.32 14.82
CA PRO A 37 -9.32 -13.58 14.78
C PRO A 37 -8.79 -13.27 13.37
N GLU A 38 -8.89 -14.21 12.44
CA GLU A 38 -8.44 -14.02 11.06
C GLU A 38 -9.28 -12.96 10.35
N GLU A 39 -10.60 -13.01 10.55
CA GLU A 39 -11.53 -12.00 10.05
C GLU A 39 -11.22 -10.60 10.60
N ALA A 40 -10.88 -10.51 11.89
CA ALA A 40 -10.51 -9.25 12.53
C ALA A 40 -9.25 -8.65 11.90
N ILE A 41 -8.22 -9.47 11.66
CA ILE A 41 -6.98 -9.04 10.99
C ILE A 41 -7.26 -8.60 9.55
N ARG A 42 -8.07 -9.35 8.80
CA ARG A 42 -8.41 -8.99 7.41
C ARG A 42 -9.09 -7.63 7.34
N ARG A 43 -10.07 -7.38 8.22
CA ARG A 43 -10.75 -6.07 8.31
C ARG A 43 -9.78 -4.95 8.68
N ALA A 44 -8.88 -5.19 9.63
CA ALA A 44 -7.87 -4.21 10.01
C ALA A 44 -6.95 -3.85 8.83
N ALA A 45 -6.52 -4.85 8.06
CA ALA A 45 -5.71 -4.65 6.86
C ALA A 45 -6.45 -3.82 5.79
N THR A 46 -7.74 -4.10 5.54
CA THR A 46 -8.56 -3.31 4.62
C THR A 46 -8.68 -1.85 5.07
N ILE A 47 -8.94 -1.62 6.37
CA ILE A 47 -9.04 -0.27 6.93
C ILE A 47 -7.70 0.46 6.75
N LEU A 48 -6.57 -0.19 7.07
CA LEU A 48 -5.25 0.39 6.89
C LEU A 48 -4.98 0.77 5.43
N GLN A 49 -5.31 -0.11 4.48
CA GLN A 49 -5.17 0.16 3.05
C GLN A 49 -5.99 1.40 2.63
N GLN A 50 -7.24 1.50 3.08
CA GLN A 50 -8.10 2.65 2.77
C GLN A 50 -7.55 3.96 3.33
N GLN A 51 -6.94 3.94 4.51
CA GLN A 51 -6.30 5.14 5.08
C GLN A 51 -5.03 5.53 4.31
N LEU A 52 -4.27 4.56 3.81
CA LEU A 52 -3.07 4.80 3.02
C LEU A 52 -3.37 5.29 1.60
N ALA A 53 -4.52 4.91 1.03
CA ALA A 53 -4.92 5.28 -0.33
C ALA A 53 -4.87 6.81 -0.56
N VAL A 54 -5.28 7.59 0.44
CA VAL A 54 -5.24 9.08 0.39
C VAL A 54 -3.84 9.61 0.07
N PHE A 55 -2.78 8.94 0.53
CA PHE A 55 -1.40 9.38 0.27
C PHE A 55 -0.89 8.93 -1.10
N VAL A 56 -1.33 7.76 -1.58
CA VAL A 56 -0.96 7.25 -2.91
C VAL A 56 -1.59 8.12 -4.00
N ASP A 57 -2.85 8.49 -3.83
CA ASP A 57 -3.58 9.32 -4.79
C ASP A 57 -2.97 10.73 -4.93
N LEU A 58 -2.46 11.31 -3.83
CA LEU A 58 -1.76 12.61 -3.84
C LEU A 58 -0.42 12.59 -4.57
N ASP A 59 0.22 11.44 -4.73
CA ASP A 59 1.44 11.31 -5.52
C ASP A 59 1.12 11.16 -7.02
N HIS A 60 -0.07 10.66 -7.38
CA HIS A 60 -0.54 10.63 -8.77
C HIS A 60 -0.93 12.02 -9.33
N GLU A 61 -1.34 12.96 -8.49
CA GLU A 61 -1.66 14.34 -8.90
C GLU A 61 -0.41 15.22 -9.12
N LYS A 62 0.80 14.74 -8.79
CA LYS A 62 2.05 15.50 -8.90
C LYS A 62 2.81 15.33 -10.20
N GLU A 63 2.34 14.49 -11.11
CA GLU A 63 2.84 14.55 -12.49
C GLU A 63 2.08 15.66 -13.20
N PRO A 64 2.65 16.88 -13.40
CA PRO A 64 2.06 17.77 -14.37
C PRO A 64 2.08 17.02 -15.69
N GLU A 65 0.90 16.79 -16.27
CA GLU A 65 0.80 16.41 -17.68
C GLU A 65 1.66 17.41 -18.44
N ARG A 66 2.82 16.96 -18.91
CA ARG A 66 3.69 17.74 -19.76
C ARG A 66 2.89 17.89 -21.04
N VAL A 67 2.17 19.00 -21.15
CA VAL A 67 1.58 19.41 -22.41
C VAL A 67 2.78 19.61 -23.33
N GLU A 68 3.05 18.61 -24.16
CA GLU A 68 3.91 18.81 -25.32
C GLU A 68 3.15 19.84 -26.16
N GLU A 69 3.54 21.11 -26.04
CA GLU A 69 3.22 22.09 -27.06
C GLU A 69 3.79 21.50 -28.35
N GLU A 70 2.93 20.95 -29.20
CA GLU A 70 3.30 20.70 -30.59
C GLU A 70 3.78 22.04 -31.13
N GLU A 71 5.10 22.20 -31.29
CA GLU A 71 5.63 23.32 -32.03
C GLU A 71 5.01 23.22 -33.43
N GLU A 72 4.03 24.07 -33.70
CA GLU A 72 3.46 24.27 -35.03
C GLU A 72 4.62 24.78 -35.90
N VAL A 73 5.31 23.85 -36.56
CA VAL A 73 6.49 24.17 -37.36
C VAL A 73 6.02 25.04 -38.51
N ASP A 74 6.34 26.33 -38.45
CA ASP A 74 5.97 27.31 -39.48
C ASP A 74 6.50 26.82 -40.84
N PRO A 75 5.63 26.58 -41.86
CA PRO A 75 6.02 25.94 -43.11
C PRO A 75 7.11 26.68 -43.89
N ILE A 76 7.43 27.93 -43.51
CA ILE A 76 8.55 28.70 -44.06
C ILE A 76 9.92 28.12 -43.65
N LEU A 77 9.99 27.36 -42.56
CA LEU A 77 11.25 26.80 -42.03
C LEU A 77 11.76 25.53 -42.76
N LEU A 78 10.98 24.98 -43.71
CA LEU A 78 11.35 23.77 -44.45
C LEU A 78 12.05 24.02 -45.80
N TRP A 79 12.30 25.28 -46.17
CA TRP A 79 12.83 25.63 -47.49
C TRP A 79 14.14 26.43 -47.51
N ASN A 80 14.92 26.38 -46.43
CA ASN A 80 16.30 26.88 -46.42
C ASN A 80 17.30 25.75 -46.11
#